data_AF-A0A179EYQ4-F1
#
_entry.id   AF-A0A179EYQ4-F1
#
_cell.length_a   1.000
_cell.length_b   1.000
_cell.length_c   1.000
_cell.angle_alpha   90.00
_cell.angle_beta   90.00
_cell.angle_gamma   90.00
#
_symmetry.space_group_name_H-M   'P 1'
#
loop_
_entity.id
_entity.type
_entity.pdbx_description
1 polymer ?
#
loop_
_entity_poly.entity_id
_entity_poly.type
_entity_poly.pdbx_seq_one_letter_code
_entity_poly.pdbx_strand_id
1 'polypeptide(L)'
;MRFAPLVTVAFAALGGATAAPEEHQEQARADYLAIIFGQPNFRGSSKTISDGESNRCIALQGNLRENVQSILIDRQDRDFCYLYKFRDCGGPSRKFDLNERKISPSNWSYIKCIRGRR
;
A
#
# COMPACT_ATOMS: atom_id res chain seq x y z
N MET A 1 -0.45 -53.17 54.37
CA MET A 1 0.67 -52.37 53.83
C MET A 1 1.18 -53.00 52.54
N ARG A 2 1.24 -52.24 51.44
CA ARG A 2 2.23 -52.36 50.35
C ARG A 2 2.09 -51.11 49.46
N PHE A 3 3.18 -50.67 48.84
CA PHE A 3 3.30 -49.37 48.19
C PHE A 3 3.32 -49.49 46.66
N ALA A 4 2.74 -48.51 45.97
CA ALA A 4 2.95 -48.28 44.53
C ALA A 4 2.65 -46.80 44.18
N PRO A 5 3.67 -45.94 44.00
CA PRO A 5 3.48 -44.57 43.54
C PRO A 5 3.52 -44.52 42.00
N LEU A 6 2.36 -44.44 41.35
CA LEU A 6 2.29 -44.12 39.92
C LEU A 6 2.24 -42.60 39.73
N VAL A 7 3.38 -42.03 39.36
CA VAL A 7 3.49 -40.62 38.95
C VAL A 7 3.22 -40.51 37.45
N THR A 8 2.00 -40.10 37.08
CA THR A 8 1.66 -39.73 35.70
C THR A 8 1.52 -38.22 35.57
N VAL A 9 2.57 -37.58 35.06
CA VAL A 9 2.52 -36.20 34.57
C VAL A 9 2.00 -36.21 33.13
N ALA A 10 0.94 -35.46 32.84
CA ALA A 10 0.47 -35.18 31.50
C ALA A 10 0.22 -33.66 31.36
N PHE A 11 0.60 -33.08 30.23
CA PHE A 11 0.70 -31.63 30.07
C PHE A 11 -0.66 -30.93 29.96
N ALA A 12 -0.77 -29.78 30.61
CA ALA A 12 -1.89 -28.85 30.41
C ALA A 12 -1.77 -28.16 29.04
N ALA A 13 -2.40 -28.73 28.02
CA ALA A 13 -2.61 -28.06 26.75
C ALA A 13 -3.68 -26.97 26.90
N LEU A 14 -3.27 -25.79 27.39
CA LEU A 14 -4.06 -24.58 27.30
C LEU A 14 -4.32 -24.30 25.81
N GLY A 15 -5.58 -24.50 25.39
CA GLY A 15 -6.03 -24.17 24.05
C GLY A 15 -5.90 -22.67 23.82
N GLY A 16 -4.79 -22.25 23.23
CA GLY A 16 -4.46 -20.85 23.03
C GLY A 16 -5.57 -20.13 22.29
N ALA A 17 -5.98 -18.97 22.80
CA ALA A 17 -6.86 -18.08 22.07
C ALA A 17 -6.24 -17.81 20.69
N THR A 18 -7.07 -17.78 19.65
CA THR A 18 -6.64 -17.45 18.29
C THR A 18 -6.25 -15.97 18.22
N ALA A 19 -5.05 -15.65 18.69
CA ALA A 19 -4.35 -14.43 18.35
C ALA A 19 -4.24 -14.39 16.82
N ALA A 20 -5.12 -13.61 16.19
CA ALA A 20 -4.93 -13.24 14.80
C ALA A 20 -3.51 -12.67 14.68
N PRO A 21 -2.72 -13.08 13.68
CA PRO A 21 -1.37 -12.56 13.54
C PRO A 21 -1.47 -11.05 13.29
N GLU A 22 -1.16 -10.27 14.32
CA GLU A 22 -0.94 -8.84 14.19
C GLU A 22 0.32 -8.67 13.34
N GLU A 23 0.14 -8.58 12.01
CA GLU A 23 1.19 -8.30 11.05
C GLU A 23 1.66 -6.84 11.19
N HIS A 24 2.21 -6.52 12.36
CA HIS A 24 3.17 -5.45 12.58
C HIS A 24 4.45 -5.77 11.80
N GLN A 25 4.36 -5.71 10.47
CA GLN A 25 5.51 -5.76 9.58
C GLN A 25 6.33 -4.47 9.74
N GLU A 26 7.16 -4.42 10.78
CA GLU A 26 8.28 -3.47 10.90
C GLU A 26 9.41 -3.77 9.87
N GLN A 27 9.06 -4.41 8.75
CA GLN A 27 9.96 -4.67 7.63
C GLN A 27 10.20 -3.37 6.86
N ALA A 28 11.19 -2.60 7.34
CA ALA A 28 11.98 -1.63 6.61
C ALA A 28 11.18 -0.89 5.52
N ARG A 29 10.17 -0.11 5.96
CA ARG A 29 9.18 0.58 5.09
C ARG A 29 9.89 1.25 3.92
N ALA A 30 9.80 0.62 2.75
CA ALA A 30 10.56 1.02 1.59
C ALA A 30 10.27 2.48 1.24
N ASP A 31 11.33 3.25 0.96
CA ASP A 31 11.24 4.65 0.56
C ASP A 31 10.28 4.73 -0.64
N TYR A 32 9.16 5.43 -0.47
CA TYR A 32 8.07 5.48 -1.42
C TYR A 32 7.86 6.91 -1.89
N LEU A 33 7.25 7.06 -3.06
CA LEU A 33 6.93 8.36 -3.66
C LEU A 33 5.46 8.71 -3.41
N ALA A 34 4.59 7.70 -3.54
CA ALA A 34 3.16 7.85 -3.35
C ALA A 34 2.47 6.54 -3.00
N ILE A 35 1.23 6.64 -2.53
CA ILE A 35 0.29 5.53 -2.42
C ILE A 35 -1.03 5.98 -3.04
N ILE A 36 -1.51 5.27 -4.06
CA ILE A 36 -2.83 5.50 -4.67
C ILE A 36 -3.88 4.55 -4.09
N PHE A 37 -5.13 5.01 -4.05
CA PHE A 37 -6.26 4.32 -3.43
C PHE A 37 -7.50 4.32 -4.31
N GLY A 38 -8.22 3.20 -4.31
CA GLY A 38 -9.46 3.00 -5.08
C GLY A 38 -10.71 3.66 -4.48
N GLN A 39 -10.61 4.22 -3.26
CA GLN A 39 -11.69 4.98 -2.61
C GLN A 39 -11.17 6.36 -2.12
N PRO A 40 -12.07 7.31 -1.83
CA PRO A 40 -11.71 8.59 -1.21
C PRO A 40 -11.14 8.40 0.21
N ASN A 41 -10.44 9.42 0.72
CA ASN A 41 -9.88 9.46 2.08
C ASN A 41 -8.90 8.32 2.41
N PHE A 42 -8.13 7.85 1.42
CA PHE A 42 -7.05 6.88 1.56
C PHE A 42 -7.53 5.48 2.01
N ARG A 43 -8.55 4.96 1.32
CA ARG A 43 -9.25 3.70 1.66
C ARG A 43 -9.39 2.73 0.48
N GLY A 44 -9.78 1.50 0.79
CA GLY A 44 -9.98 0.42 -0.19
C GLY A 44 -8.67 -0.14 -0.73
N SER A 45 -8.73 -0.80 -1.88
CA SER A 45 -7.53 -1.32 -2.58
C SER A 45 -6.53 -0.21 -2.85
N SER A 46 -5.26 -0.44 -2.51
CA SER A 46 -4.17 0.53 -2.66
C SER A 46 -2.99 -0.03 -3.44
N LYS A 47 -2.14 0.86 -3.95
CA LYS A 47 -0.83 0.53 -4.53
C LYS A 47 0.19 1.59 -4.13
N THR A 48 1.21 1.16 -3.43
CA THR A 48 2.42 1.94 -3.18
C THR A 48 3.25 2.03 -4.45
N ILE A 49 3.81 3.21 -4.72
CA ILE A 49 4.81 3.45 -5.76
C ILE A 49 6.14 3.72 -5.07
N SER A 50 7.10 2.82 -5.25
CA SER A 50 8.41 2.87 -4.58
C SER A 50 9.36 3.89 -5.23
N ASP A 51 10.40 4.31 -4.50
CA ASP A 51 11.46 5.18 -5.04
C ASP A 51 12.26 4.48 -6.16
N GLY A 52 12.41 3.15 -6.09
CA GLY A 52 12.94 2.34 -7.20
C GLY A 52 12.07 2.34 -8.46
N GLU A 53 10.86 2.90 -8.40
CA GLU A 53 10.00 3.16 -9.54
C GLU A 53 9.96 4.64 -9.97
N SER A 54 10.79 5.50 -9.38
CA SER A 54 10.95 6.91 -9.77
C SER A 54 11.19 7.05 -11.28
N ASN A 55 10.49 8.00 -11.89
CA ASN A 55 10.49 8.30 -13.32
C ASN A 55 9.98 7.16 -14.25
N ARG A 56 9.59 6.00 -13.73
CA ARG A 56 8.99 4.89 -14.52
C ARG A 56 7.51 5.14 -14.78
N CYS A 57 7.02 4.71 -15.95
CA CYS A 57 5.59 4.59 -16.19
C CYS A 57 5.09 3.23 -15.69
N ILE A 58 4.01 3.23 -14.93
CA ILE A 58 3.50 2.05 -14.20
C ILE A 58 2.04 1.86 -14.58
N ALA A 59 1.70 0.68 -15.11
CA ALA A 59 0.32 0.32 -15.38
C ALA A 59 -0.46 0.11 -14.07
N LEU A 60 -1.70 0.57 -14.07
CA LEU A 60 -2.68 0.28 -13.02
C LEU A 60 -3.43 -1.01 -13.38
N GLN A 61 -3.72 -1.82 -12.37
CA GLN A 61 -4.28 -3.16 -12.50
C GLN A 61 -5.38 -3.39 -11.47
N GLY A 62 -6.29 -4.31 -11.75
CA GLY A 62 -7.43 -4.62 -10.89
C GLY A 62 -8.25 -3.38 -10.50
N ASN A 63 -8.70 -3.34 -9.25
CA ASN A 63 -9.62 -2.32 -8.70
C ASN A 63 -9.06 -0.88 -8.65
N LEU A 64 -7.79 -0.66 -9.00
CA LEU A 64 -7.20 0.68 -9.13
C LEU A 64 -7.24 1.22 -10.55
N ARG A 65 -7.29 0.33 -11.56
CA ARG A 65 -7.40 0.74 -12.95
C ARG A 65 -8.73 1.47 -13.14
N GLU A 66 -8.65 2.68 -13.68
CA GLU A 66 -9.80 3.54 -14.01
C GLU A 66 -10.64 3.98 -12.79
N ASN A 67 -10.12 3.74 -11.57
CA ASN A 67 -10.84 3.88 -10.30
C ASN A 67 -10.04 4.57 -9.18
N VAL A 68 -8.92 5.25 -9.49
CA VAL A 68 -8.14 5.99 -8.49
C VAL A 68 -8.94 7.19 -7.96
N GLN A 69 -9.21 7.19 -6.65
CA GLN A 69 -10.05 8.19 -5.96
C GLN A 69 -9.34 8.96 -4.84
N SER A 70 -8.17 8.54 -4.37
CA SER A 70 -7.29 9.38 -3.54
C SER A 70 -5.81 8.99 -3.69
N ILE A 71 -4.90 9.90 -3.34
CA ILE A 71 -3.45 9.71 -3.41
C ILE A 71 -2.75 10.38 -2.22
N LEU A 72 -1.82 9.64 -1.60
CA LEU A 72 -0.80 10.18 -0.71
C LEU A 72 0.50 10.37 -1.48
N ILE A 73 1.22 11.45 -1.21
CA ILE A 73 2.58 11.76 -1.68
C ILE A 73 3.48 11.79 -0.43
N ASP A 74 4.64 11.12 -0.45
CA ASP A 74 5.52 11.05 0.74
C ASP A 74 6.09 12.43 1.11
N ARG A 75 6.78 13.06 0.14
CA ARG A 75 7.56 14.28 0.35
C ARG A 75 7.05 15.41 -0.54
N GLN A 76 5.92 15.97 -0.12
CA GLN A 76 5.15 17.01 -0.81
C GLN A 76 5.93 18.32 -1.08
N ASP A 77 7.13 18.49 -0.50
CA ASP A 77 8.07 19.57 -0.80
C ASP A 77 8.59 19.57 -2.25
N ARG A 78 8.66 18.39 -2.91
CA ARG A 78 9.26 18.25 -4.27
C ARG A 78 9.02 16.90 -4.95
N ASP A 79 8.46 15.89 -4.29
CA ASP A 79 8.07 14.62 -4.93
C ASP A 79 6.66 14.77 -5.52
N PHE A 80 6.43 14.24 -6.72
CA PHE A 80 5.14 14.43 -7.43
C PHE A 80 4.83 13.27 -8.36
N CYS A 81 3.54 13.04 -8.58
CA CYS A 81 3.03 12.02 -9.49
C CYS A 81 2.10 12.61 -10.55
N TYR A 82 2.01 11.92 -11.68
CA TYR A 82 1.03 12.17 -12.73
C TYR A 82 0.21 10.91 -12.96
N LEU A 83 -1.12 11.05 -12.97
CA LEU A 83 -2.03 10.04 -13.51
C LEU A 83 -2.24 10.29 -15.00
N TYR A 84 -2.20 9.23 -15.81
CA TYR A 84 -2.39 9.26 -17.26
C TYR A 84 -3.50 8.31 -17.70
N LYS A 85 -4.10 8.62 -18.86
CA LYS A 85 -5.16 7.80 -19.48
C LYS A 85 -4.61 6.82 -20.52
N PHE A 86 -3.52 7.17 -21.20
CA PHE A 86 -2.96 6.36 -22.30
C PHE A 86 -1.68 5.62 -21.91
N ARG A 87 -1.35 4.59 -22.69
CA ARG A 87 -0.16 3.73 -22.51
C ARG A 87 1.12 4.56 -22.51
N ASP A 88 2.16 4.02 -21.89
CA ASP A 88 3.51 4.58 -21.84
C ASP A 88 3.57 6.02 -21.24
N CYS A 89 2.51 6.39 -20.49
CA CYS A 89 2.33 7.68 -19.84
C CYS A 89 2.32 8.86 -20.83
N GLY A 90 1.66 8.66 -21.97
CA GLY A 90 1.41 9.70 -22.96
C GLY A 90 0.09 10.47 -22.76
N GLY A 91 -0.01 11.64 -23.39
CA GLY A 91 -1.25 12.41 -23.53
C GLY A 91 -1.74 13.10 -22.24
N PRO A 92 -3.07 13.33 -22.11
CA PRO A 92 -3.65 14.07 -20.99
C PRO A 92 -3.34 13.43 -19.63
N SER A 93 -2.90 14.28 -18.70
CA SER A 93 -2.51 13.87 -17.34
C SER A 93 -3.00 14.85 -16.29
N ARG A 94 -2.99 14.42 -15.02
CA ARG A 94 -3.22 15.28 -13.85
C ARG A 94 -2.05 15.10 -12.88
N LYS A 95 -1.38 16.21 -12.52
CA LYS A 95 -0.31 16.26 -11.50
C LYS A 95 -0.92 16.17 -10.09
N PHE A 96 -0.20 15.54 -9.19
CA PHE A 96 -0.39 15.53 -7.75
C PHE A 96 0.97 15.68 -7.07
N ASP A 97 1.21 16.83 -6.45
CA ASP A 97 2.33 17.15 -5.57
C ASP A 97 1.90 17.22 -4.09
N LEU A 98 0.60 17.37 -3.84
CA LEU A 98 -0.02 17.32 -2.51
C LEU A 98 -0.90 16.07 -2.33
N ASN A 99 -1.16 15.72 -1.06
CA ASN A 99 -2.12 14.68 -0.68
C ASN A 99 -3.56 15.07 -1.10
N GLU A 100 -4.16 14.33 -2.02
CA GLU A 100 -5.53 14.55 -2.48
C GLU A 100 -6.47 13.45 -1.94
N ARG A 101 -7.44 13.86 -1.12
CA ARG A 101 -8.44 12.98 -0.47
C ARG A 101 -9.59 12.61 -1.40
N LYS A 102 -9.85 13.36 -2.47
CA LYS A 102 -10.96 13.14 -3.41
C LYS A 102 -10.58 13.53 -4.84
N ILE A 103 -9.99 12.58 -5.56
CA ILE A 103 -9.76 12.68 -7.01
C ILE A 103 -11.11 12.45 -7.72
N SER A 104 -11.47 13.35 -8.64
CA SER A 104 -12.65 13.20 -9.49
C SER A 104 -12.53 11.93 -10.35
N PRO A 105 -13.57 11.07 -10.43
CA PRO A 105 -13.53 9.83 -11.20
C PRO A 105 -13.10 10.05 -12.66
N SER A 106 -12.19 9.19 -13.13
CA SER A 106 -11.72 9.18 -14.51
C SER A 106 -10.97 7.89 -14.82
N ASN A 107 -10.89 7.57 -16.11
CA ASN A 107 -10.19 6.40 -16.66
C ASN A 107 -8.65 6.48 -16.58
N TRP A 108 -8.12 6.81 -15.40
CA TRP A 108 -6.70 6.76 -15.07
C TRP A 108 -6.20 5.32 -15.13
N SER A 109 -5.32 5.03 -16.08
CA SER A 109 -4.83 3.66 -16.34
C SER A 109 -3.34 3.48 -16.08
N TYR A 110 -2.59 4.59 -15.94
CA TYR A 110 -1.15 4.59 -15.69
C TYR A 110 -0.78 5.69 -14.70
N ILE A 111 0.29 5.47 -13.93
CA ILE A 111 0.90 6.46 -13.04
C ILE A 111 2.39 6.56 -13.31
N LYS A 112 2.94 7.76 -13.15
CA LYS A 112 4.38 8.02 -13.09
C LYS A 112 4.66 8.96 -11.93
N CYS A 113 5.49 8.53 -10.99
CA CYS A 113 5.96 9.35 -9.88
C CYS A 113 7.42 9.73 -10.09
N ILE A 114 7.81 10.90 -9.57
CA ILE A 114 9.16 11.46 -9.73
C ILE A 114 9.63 11.94 -8.36
N ARG A 115 10.78 11.40 -7.93
CA ARG A 115 11.58 11.89 -6.80
C ARG A 115 12.21 13.23 -7.18
N GLY A 116 11.85 14.31 -6.48
CA GLY A 116 12.48 15.61 -6.67
C GLY A 116 13.90 15.66 -6.08
N ARG A 117 14.76 16.53 -6.62
CA ARG A 117 16.04 16.87 -5.98
C ARG A 117 15.79 17.83 -4.81
N ARG A 118 16.59 17.69 -3.75
CA ARG A 118 16.77 18.74 -2.74
C ARG A 118 17.73 19.80 -3.29
#